data_AF-A0A9E1PIL3-F1
#
_entry.id   AF-A0A9E1PIL3-F1
#
_cell.length_a   1.000
_cell.length_b   1.000
_cell.length_c   1.000
_cell.angle_alpha   90.00
_cell.angle_beta   90.00
_cell.angle_gamma   90.00
#
_symmetry.space_group_name_H-M   'P 1'
#
loop_
_entity.id
_entity.type
_entity.pdbx_description
1 polymer ?
#
loop_
_entity_poly.entity_id
_entity_poly.type
_entity_poly.pdbx_seq_one_letter_code
_entity_poly.pdbx_strand_id
1 'polypeptide(L)'
;AEGNYYLSITIPSLIIATFGGGTGLATQQECLKMIGCDGPGKVHKLAEIIGATVLAGEVSLMSAVLAGDWVTSHDALGRNR
;
A
#
# COMPACT_ATOMS: atom_id res chain seq x y z
N ALA A 1 8.26 26.79 -15.64
CA ALA A 1 8.60 25.45 -15.13
C ALA A 1 7.35 24.91 -14.47
N GLU A 2 6.81 23.79 -14.97
CA GLU A 2 5.53 23.26 -14.47
C GLU A 2 5.70 22.76 -13.03
N GLY A 3 4.87 23.26 -12.10
CA GLY A 3 4.92 22.95 -10.67
C GLY A 3 4.43 21.54 -10.30
N ASN A 4 4.76 20.54 -11.11
CA ASN A 4 4.38 19.15 -10.91
C ASN A 4 5.50 18.35 -10.23
N TYR A 5 5.13 17.32 -9.47
CA TYR A 5 6.07 16.38 -8.88
C TYR A 5 6.10 15.06 -9.67
N TYR A 6 7.30 14.58 -9.98
CA TYR A 6 7.52 13.23 -10.50
C TYR A 6 7.93 12.31 -9.35
N LEU A 7 7.19 11.22 -9.15
CA LEU A 7 7.52 10.18 -8.18
C LEU A 7 7.45 8.81 -8.83
N SER A 8 8.35 7.92 -8.41
CA SER A 8 8.41 6.54 -8.88
C SER A 8 8.88 5.64 -7.75
N ILE A 9 8.34 4.43 -7.69
CA ILE A 9 8.84 3.38 -6.82
C ILE A 9 9.20 2.14 -7.63
N THR A 10 10.29 1.47 -7.25
CA THR A 10 10.70 0.20 -7.85
C THR A 10 10.77 -0.84 -6.73
N ILE A 11 9.99 -1.92 -6.89
CA ILE A 11 9.99 -3.05 -5.95
C ILE A 11 10.57 -4.25 -6.72
N PRO A 12 11.89 -4.52 -6.62
CA PRO A 12 12.56 -5.47 -7.50
C PRO A 12 12.15 -6.93 -7.25
N SER A 13 11.65 -7.22 -6.05
CA SER A 13 11.32 -8.58 -5.60
C SER A 13 10.02 -8.60 -4.80
N LEU A 14 8.88 -8.44 -5.49
CA LEU A 14 7.55 -8.53 -4.88
C LEU A 14 7.03 -9.97 -4.94
N ILE A 15 7.12 -10.71 -3.83
CA ILE A 15 6.61 -12.08 -3.70
C ILE A 15 5.16 -12.03 -3.22
N ILE A 16 4.22 -12.34 -4.11
CA ILE A 16 2.78 -12.25 -3.85
C ILE A 16 2.01 -13.38 -4.54
N ALA A 17 0.80 -13.64 -4.06
CA ALA A 17 -0.12 -14.61 -4.65
C ALA A 17 -1.57 -14.15 -4.46
N THR A 18 -2.44 -14.55 -5.39
CA THR A 18 -3.90 -14.39 -5.29
C THR A 18 -4.64 -15.72 -5.17
N PHE A 19 -3.89 -16.82 -5.19
CA PHE A 19 -4.41 -18.18 -5.11
C PHE A 19 -3.37 -19.10 -4.47
N GLY A 20 -3.84 -20.02 -3.61
CA GLY A 20 -3.02 -21.01 -2.92
C GLY A 20 -2.52 -20.57 -1.54
N GLY A 21 -2.16 -21.55 -0.70
CA GLY A 21 -1.61 -21.31 0.63
C GLY A 21 -2.53 -20.43 1.50
N GLY A 22 -1.95 -19.37 2.08
CA GLY A 22 -2.66 -18.46 3.00
C GLY A 22 -3.77 -17.62 2.36
N THR A 23 -3.86 -17.54 1.03
CA THR A 23 -4.90 -16.71 0.37
C THR A 23 -6.31 -17.28 0.55
N GLY A 24 -6.44 -18.56 0.92
CA GLY A 24 -7.71 -19.23 1.17
C GLY A 24 -8.21 -19.15 2.62
N LEU A 25 -7.43 -18.57 3.53
CA LEU A 25 -7.88 -18.33 4.91
C LEU A 25 -8.97 -17.26 4.93
N ALA A 26 -9.95 -17.39 5.83
CA ALA A 26 -11.18 -16.60 5.80
C ALA A 26 -10.95 -15.08 5.64
N THR A 27 -10.18 -14.47 6.56
CA THR A 27 -9.93 -13.03 6.54
C THR A 27 -9.09 -12.59 5.32
N GLN A 28 -8.06 -13.35 4.96
CA GLN A 28 -7.20 -13.05 3.82
C GLN A 28 -7.98 -13.11 2.50
N GLN A 29 -8.85 -14.11 2.36
CA GLN A 29 -9.72 -14.25 1.21
C GLN A 29 -10.74 -13.10 1.13
N GLU A 30 -11.35 -12.72 2.26
CA GLU A 30 -12.24 -11.55 2.33
C GLU A 30 -11.53 -10.27 1.90
N CYS A 31 -10.31 -10.03 2.38
CA CYS A 31 -9.51 -8.88 1.96
C CYS A 31 -9.23 -8.91 0.45
N LEU A 32 -8.83 -10.07 -0.11
CA LEU A 32 -8.60 -10.21 -1.54
C LEU A 32 -9.89 -10.00 -2.35
N LYS A 33 -11.04 -10.50 -1.88
CA LYS A 33 -12.35 -10.25 -2.51
C LYS A 33 -12.71 -8.76 -2.49
N MET A 34 -12.45 -8.07 -1.39
CA MET A 34 -12.73 -6.63 -1.23
C MET A 34 -12.03 -5.78 -2.29
N ILE A 35 -10.80 -6.13 -2.65
CA ILE A 35 -10.03 -5.44 -3.70
C ILE A 35 -10.16 -6.12 -5.08
N GLY A 36 -10.99 -7.15 -5.19
CA GLY A 36 -11.24 -7.91 -6.43
C GLY A 36 -9.99 -8.62 -6.97
N CYS A 37 -9.19 -9.19 -6.07
CA CYS A 37 -7.97 -9.94 -6.33
C CYS A 37 -8.03 -11.39 -5.82
N ASP A 38 -9.20 -11.92 -5.48
CA ASP A 38 -9.36 -13.33 -5.10
C ASP A 38 -9.32 -14.24 -6.33
N GLY A 39 -8.53 -15.32 -6.25
CA GLY A 39 -8.48 -16.39 -7.25
C GLY A 39 -7.35 -16.29 -8.29
N PRO A 40 -7.28 -17.28 -9.21
CA PRO A 40 -6.25 -17.34 -10.24
C PRO A 40 -6.29 -16.17 -11.23
N GLY A 41 -5.14 -15.77 -11.76
CA GLY A 41 -5.03 -14.74 -12.80
C GLY A 41 -5.20 -13.29 -12.32
N LYS A 42 -5.23 -13.05 -11.00
CA LYS A 42 -5.40 -11.71 -10.41
C LYS A 42 -4.11 -11.09 -9.85
N VAL A 43 -2.98 -11.80 -9.92
CA VAL A 43 -1.73 -11.40 -9.25
C VAL A 43 -1.17 -10.06 -9.74
N HIS A 44 -1.29 -9.75 -11.03
CA HIS A 44 -0.81 -8.47 -11.57
C HIS A 44 -1.62 -7.28 -11.05
N LYS A 45 -2.95 -7.43 -10.94
CA LYS A 45 -3.81 -6.41 -10.31
C LYS A 45 -3.41 -6.19 -8.84
N LEU A 46 -3.14 -7.27 -8.10
CA LEU A 46 -2.65 -7.15 -6.73
C LEU A 46 -1.29 -6.44 -6.68
N ALA A 47 -0.37 -6.73 -7.61
CA ALA A 47 0.93 -6.08 -7.71
C ALA A 47 0.80 -4.57 -7.93
N GLU A 48 -0.08 -4.14 -8.84
CA GLU A 48 -0.36 -2.73 -9.12
C GLU A 48 -0.93 -2.01 -7.90
N ILE A 49 -1.89 -2.63 -7.21
CA ILE A 49 -2.48 -2.08 -5.98
C ILE A 49 -1.41 -1.92 -4.91
N ILE A 50 -0.54 -2.92 -4.72
CA ILE A 50 0.55 -2.84 -3.75
C ILE A 50 1.50 -1.71 -4.12
N GLY A 51 1.96 -1.63 -5.38
CA GLY A 51 2.86 -0.57 -5.84
C GLY A 51 2.28 0.83 -5.63
N ALA A 52 1.00 1.03 -6.00
CA ALA A 52 0.29 2.28 -5.78
C ALA A 52 0.14 2.61 -4.29
N THR A 53 -0.16 1.61 -3.45
CA THR A 53 -0.31 1.80 -2.00
C THR A 53 1.00 2.21 -1.36
N VAL A 54 2.12 1.58 -1.74
CA VAL A 54 3.44 1.98 -1.22
C VAL A 54 3.78 3.40 -1.68
N LEU A 55 3.61 3.72 -2.97
CA LEU A 55 3.88 5.08 -3.47
C LEU A 55 3.03 6.14 -2.76
N ALA A 56 1.75 5.88 -2.52
CA ALA A 56 0.88 6.77 -1.77
C ALA A 56 1.34 6.94 -0.30
N GLY A 57 1.81 5.87 0.32
CA GLY A 57 2.42 5.91 1.66
C GLY A 57 3.66 6.81 1.70
N GLU A 58 4.57 6.64 0.74
CA GLU A 58 5.79 7.45 0.63
C GLU A 58 5.47 8.94 0.43
N VAL A 59 4.53 9.26 -0.47
CA VAL A 59 4.09 10.65 -0.70
C VAL A 59 3.52 11.27 0.58
N SER A 60 2.65 10.54 1.28
CA SER A 60 2.03 10.98 2.53
C SER A 60 3.07 11.23 3.62
N LEU A 61 3.96 10.25 3.82
CA LEU A 61 5.04 10.29 4.80
C LEU A 61 5.98 11.48 4.56
N MET A 62 6.51 11.61 3.34
CA MET A 62 7.40 12.71 2.98
C MET A 62 6.73 14.07 3.20
N SER A 63 5.46 14.19 2.81
CA SER A 63 4.70 15.43 2.98
C SER A 63 4.54 15.79 4.46
N ALA A 64 4.18 14.82 5.32
CA ALA A 64 4.02 15.04 6.75
C ALA A 64 5.34 15.43 7.45
N VAL A 65 6.46 14.84 7.03
CA VAL A 65 7.78 15.21 7.55
C VAL A 65 8.15 16.64 7.13
N LEU A 66 7.98 16.99 5.86
CA LEU A 66 8.33 18.31 5.33
C LEU A 66 7.41 19.42 5.87
N ALA A 67 6.14 19.11 6.14
CA ALA A 67 5.19 20.04 6.74
C ALA A 67 5.37 20.21 8.26
N GLY A 68 6.13 19.32 8.92
CA GLY A 68 6.27 19.29 10.38
C GLY A 68 5.11 18.62 11.11
N ASP A 69 4.18 17.99 10.39
CA ASP A 69 2.97 17.34 10.92
C ASP A 69 3.22 15.91 11.43
N TRP A 70 4.43 15.37 11.22
CA TRP A 70 4.77 14.00 11.60
C TRP A 70 4.48 13.71 13.08
N VAL A 71 5.05 14.49 14.00
CA VAL A 71 4.94 14.25 15.45
C VAL A 71 3.51 14.49 15.93
N THR A 72 2.91 15.60 15.54
CA THR A 72 1.55 16.00 15.97
C THR A 72 0.50 14.98 15.53
N SER A 73 0.65 14.39 14.33
CA SER A 73 -0.22 13.33 13.84
C SER A 73 -0.08 12.03 14.66
N HIS A 74 1.12 11.67 15.10
CA HIS A 74 1.34 10.51 15.96
C HIS A 74 0.80 10.75 17.38
N ASP A 75 0.96 11.94 17.94
CA ASP A 75 0.40 12.27 19.26
C ASP A 75 -1.13 12.21 19.25
N ALA A 76 -1.77 12.71 18.20
CA ALA A 76 -3.21 12.72 18.08
C ALA A 76 -3.80 11.34 17.73
N LEU A 77 -3.17 10.57 16.83
CA LEU A 77 -3.76 9.39 16.19
C LEU A 77 -2.97 8.10 16.35
N GLY A 78 -1.70 8.18 16.75
CA GLY A 78 -0.75 7.06 16.81
C GLY A 78 -1.08 5.99 17.87
N ARG A 79 -2.16 6.20 18.65
CA ARG A 79 -2.60 5.30 19.72
C ARG A 79 -1.43 4.97 20.66
N ASN A 80 -0.68 5.99 21.04
CA ASN A 80 0.46 5.92 21.97
C ASN A 80 0.03 5.13 23.21
N ARG A 81 0.65 3.96 23.42
CA ARG A 81 0.48 3.12 24.62
C ARG A 81 1.77 3.13 25.41
#